data_AF-A0A6N6VX13-F1
#
_entry.id   AF-A0A6N6VX13-F1
#
_cell.length_a   1.000
_cell.length_b   1.000
_cell.length_c   1.000
_cell.angle_alpha   90.00
_cell.angle_beta   90.00
_cell.angle_gamma   90.00
#
_symmetry.space_group_name_H-M   'P 1'
#
loop_
_entity.id
_entity.type
_entity.pdbx_description
1 polymer ?
#
loop_
_entity_poly.entity_id
_entity_poly.type
_entity_poly.pdbx_seq_one_letter_code
_entity_poly.pdbx_strand_id
1 'polypeptide(L)'
;MLKSNELIILFHCFGYSILIITLSLIAFKVIKDIEKRYNTKLGNLFYIKSSLFFGAKYLDVGDYITYLYLVKIGLLKFKEPKYLIPLLYRLSYEIKHESKFNIFTCVLFSITLRSLIIVAFFTGFKTGLFQELYIDFTNSLNPFIFLIIKISLILLLIHLIVTPIIKFKVIKNLELNYQIIINKIPTRTSMICLDISKYIIHKFFEENKIFKRNFYLDDLILSKTSYSTKNETKFNIYICAIHCYSFIIFLLLISLSVIFLFICFIFFMDNK
;
A
#
# COMPACT_ATOMS: atom_id res chain seq x y z
N MET A 1 -8.42 -39.76 19.82
CA MET A 1 -8.92 -38.45 19.38
C MET A 1 -7.80 -37.45 19.61
N LEU A 2 -7.10 -37.01 18.55
CA LEU A 2 -5.94 -36.10 18.70
C LEU A 2 -6.41 -34.80 19.36
N LYS A 3 -5.70 -34.32 20.37
CA LYS A 3 -5.98 -32.99 20.95
C LYS A 3 -5.76 -31.95 19.85
N SER A 4 -6.51 -30.85 19.89
CA SER A 4 -6.48 -29.83 18.83
C SER A 4 -5.07 -29.29 18.52
N ASN A 5 -4.11 -29.35 19.45
CA ASN A 5 -2.72 -28.94 19.22
C ASN A 5 -1.89 -30.00 18.49
N GLU A 6 -2.11 -31.29 18.74
CA GLU A 6 -1.41 -32.39 18.07
C GLU A 6 -1.81 -32.46 16.58
N LEU A 7 -3.08 -32.19 16.29
CA LEU A 7 -3.58 -32.08 14.92
C LEU A 7 -2.92 -30.91 14.16
N ILE A 8 -2.77 -29.75 14.81
CA ILE A 8 -2.12 -28.56 14.22
C ILE A 8 -0.65 -28.82 13.90
N ILE A 9 0.09 -29.47 14.80
CA ILE A 9 1.51 -29.82 14.58
C ILE A 9 1.64 -30.82 13.41
N LEU A 10 0.76 -31.82 13.34
CA LEU A 10 0.76 -32.78 12.23
C LEU A 10 0.47 -32.10 10.88
N PHE A 11 -0.48 -31.17 10.84
CA PHE A 11 -0.78 -30.36 9.65
C PHE A 11 0.42 -29.50 9.22
N HIS A 12 1.14 -28.89 10.17
CA HIS A 12 2.37 -28.14 9.89
C HIS A 12 3.44 -29.03 9.26
N CYS A 13 3.78 -30.15 9.90
CA CYS A 13 4.81 -31.07 9.41
C CYS A 13 4.50 -31.59 7.99
N PHE A 14 3.23 -31.93 7.73
CA PHE A 14 2.78 -32.37 6.41
C PHE A 14 2.83 -31.26 5.37
N GLY A 15 2.37 -30.06 5.73
CA GLY A 15 2.42 -28.88 4.85
C GLY A 15 3.86 -28.48 4.48
N TYR A 16 4.77 -28.44 5.45
CA TYR A 16 6.19 -28.13 5.19
C TYR A 16 6.85 -29.16 4.27
N SER A 17 6.52 -30.45 4.45
CA SER A 17 7.03 -31.52 3.59
C SER A 17 6.58 -31.33 2.13
N ILE A 18 5.29 -31.04 1.91
CA ILE A 18 4.77 -30.76 0.56
C ILE A 18 5.38 -29.48 -0.02
N LEU A 19 5.57 -28.44 0.80
CA LEU A 19 6.17 -27.19 0.37
C LEU A 19 7.61 -27.40 -0.13
N ILE A 20 8.43 -28.15 0.61
CA ILE A 20 9.82 -28.44 0.23
C ILE A 20 9.87 -29.21 -1.10
N ILE A 21 9.01 -30.22 -1.26
CA ILE A 21 8.94 -31.02 -2.49
C ILE A 21 8.54 -30.13 -3.68
N THR A 22 7.46 -29.36 -3.53
CA THR A 22 6.95 -28.50 -4.62
C THR A 22 7.90 -27.36 -4.95
N LEU A 23 8.55 -26.75 -3.95
CA LEU A 23 9.58 -25.73 -4.16
C LEU A 23 10.75 -26.29 -4.97
N SER A 24 11.21 -27.50 -4.64
CA SER A 24 12.28 -28.19 -5.37
C SER A 24 11.87 -28.47 -6.82
N LEU A 25 10.63 -28.93 -7.06
CA LEU A 25 10.11 -29.15 -8.41
C LEU A 25 10.01 -27.85 -9.21
N ILE A 26 9.54 -26.75 -8.61
CA ILE A 26 9.53 -25.45 -9.29
C ILE A 26 10.95 -25.00 -9.63
N ALA A 27 11.89 -25.16 -8.70
CA ALA A 27 13.28 -24.75 -8.87
C ALA A 27 14.00 -25.48 -10.00
N PHE A 28 13.91 -26.81 -10.02
CA PHE A 28 14.68 -27.63 -10.95
C PHE A 28 13.96 -27.94 -12.26
N LYS A 29 12.62 -27.94 -12.27
CA LYS A 29 11.84 -28.33 -13.44
C LYS A 29 11.14 -27.15 -14.09
N VAL A 30 10.20 -26.51 -13.39
CA VAL A 30 9.35 -25.46 -13.99
C VAL A 30 10.19 -24.27 -14.46
N ILE A 31 11.01 -23.72 -13.58
CA ILE A 31 11.84 -22.56 -13.92
C ILE A 31 12.84 -22.93 -15.02
N LYS A 32 13.48 -24.09 -14.96
CA LYS A 32 14.44 -24.52 -15.99
C LYS A 32 13.81 -24.72 -17.36
N ASP A 33 12.60 -25.28 -17.40
CA ASP A 33 11.85 -25.43 -18.65
C ASP A 33 11.52 -24.05 -19.26
N ILE A 34 11.13 -23.07 -18.44
CA ILE A 34 10.85 -21.70 -18.89
C ILE A 34 12.13 -20.99 -19.35
N GLU A 35 13.21 -21.07 -18.57
CA GLU A 35 14.52 -20.51 -18.92
C GLU A 35 15.00 -21.04 -20.27
N LYS A 36 14.86 -22.35 -20.51
CA LYS A 36 15.19 -23.00 -21.78
C LYS A 36 14.30 -22.53 -22.92
N ARG A 37 12.97 -22.43 -22.69
CA ARG A 37 12.00 -22.04 -23.72
C ARG A 37 12.20 -20.60 -24.20
N TYR A 38 12.51 -19.68 -23.28
CA TYR A 38 12.64 -18.26 -23.56
C TYR A 38 14.10 -17.79 -23.66
N ASN A 39 15.06 -18.72 -23.67
CA ASN A 39 16.50 -18.46 -23.70
C ASN A 39 16.94 -17.34 -22.74
N THR A 40 16.43 -17.38 -21.51
CA THR A 40 16.65 -16.34 -20.51
C THR A 40 16.95 -16.97 -19.17
N LYS A 41 17.83 -16.36 -18.37
CA LYS A 41 18.02 -16.77 -16.97
C LYS A 41 17.04 -15.99 -16.11
N LEU A 42 16.09 -16.71 -15.53
CA LEU A 42 15.22 -16.16 -14.51
C LEU A 42 16.09 -16.03 -13.26
N GLY A 43 16.83 -14.93 -13.08
CA GLY A 43 17.64 -14.74 -11.87
C GLY A 43 18.89 -13.89 -12.08
N ASN A 44 18.73 -12.57 -11.88
CA ASN A 44 19.66 -11.62 -11.21
C ASN A 44 19.36 -10.16 -11.54
N LEU A 45 18.54 -9.86 -12.56
CA LEU A 45 18.43 -8.49 -13.10
C LEU A 45 17.13 -7.74 -12.78
N PHE A 46 16.11 -8.37 -12.18
CA PHE A 46 14.79 -7.72 -12.00
C PHE A 46 14.22 -7.77 -10.59
N TYR A 47 14.90 -8.43 -9.64
CA TYR A 47 14.58 -8.32 -8.23
C TYR A 47 15.66 -7.48 -7.57
N ILE A 48 15.22 -6.43 -6.88
CA ILE A 48 16.03 -5.70 -5.91
C ILE A 48 16.77 -6.74 -5.07
N LYS A 49 18.06 -6.51 -4.81
CA LYS A 49 18.95 -7.25 -3.90
C LYS A 49 18.44 -7.27 -2.44
N SER A 50 17.14 -7.45 -2.19
CA SER A 50 16.63 -7.76 -0.86
C SER A 50 16.67 -9.27 -0.68
N SER A 51 17.76 -9.72 -0.08
CA SER A 51 18.03 -11.06 0.44
C SER A 51 17.01 -11.57 1.49
N LEU A 52 15.83 -10.95 1.62
CA LEU A 52 14.91 -11.17 2.73
C LEU A 52 13.90 -12.30 2.50
N PHE A 53 13.69 -12.78 1.27
CA PHE A 53 12.78 -13.91 1.01
C PHE A 53 13.36 -14.87 -0.04
N PHE A 54 13.96 -15.97 0.42
CA PHE A 54 14.45 -17.09 -0.41
C PHE A 54 13.33 -17.78 -1.25
N GLY A 55 12.08 -17.31 -1.18
CA GLY A 55 10.90 -17.84 -1.87
C GLY A 55 10.28 -16.95 -2.96
N ALA A 56 10.64 -15.67 -3.05
CA ALA A 56 9.85 -14.67 -3.79
C ALA A 56 9.76 -14.95 -5.31
N LYS A 57 10.86 -15.42 -5.91
CA LYS A 57 10.93 -15.80 -7.33
C LYS A 57 10.00 -16.99 -7.64
N TYR A 58 10.04 -18.02 -6.79
CA TYR A 58 9.24 -19.23 -6.95
C TYR A 58 7.75 -18.92 -6.79
N LEU A 59 7.42 -18.01 -5.87
CA LEU A 59 6.08 -17.48 -5.68
C LEU A 59 5.56 -16.70 -6.88
N ASP A 60 6.36 -15.79 -7.45
CA ASP A 60 5.97 -15.03 -8.64
C ASP A 60 5.64 -15.95 -9.84
N VAL A 61 6.51 -16.94 -10.09
CA VAL A 61 6.31 -17.94 -11.15
C VAL A 61 5.08 -18.82 -10.85
N GLY A 62 4.98 -19.34 -9.63
CA GLY A 62 3.89 -20.22 -9.22
C GLY A 62 2.52 -19.54 -9.28
N ASP A 63 2.41 -18.32 -8.74
CA ASP A 63 1.17 -17.56 -8.71
C ASP A 63 0.75 -17.11 -10.11
N TYR A 64 1.69 -16.71 -10.97
CA TYR A 64 1.33 -16.28 -12.33
C TYR A 64 0.88 -17.44 -13.23
N ILE A 65 1.54 -18.60 -13.17
CA ILE A 65 1.10 -19.80 -13.90
C ILE A 65 -0.27 -20.26 -13.38
N THR A 66 -0.46 -20.26 -12.07
CA THR A 66 -1.77 -20.57 -11.45
C THR A 66 -2.84 -19.59 -11.91
N TYR A 67 -2.55 -18.28 -11.94
CA TYR A 67 -3.48 -17.26 -12.42
C TYR A 67 -3.88 -17.48 -13.88
N LEU A 68 -2.91 -17.67 -14.78
CA LEU A 68 -3.18 -17.95 -16.19
C LEU A 68 -3.98 -19.25 -16.36
N TYR A 69 -3.77 -20.25 -15.50
CA TYR A 69 -4.56 -21.48 -15.53
C TYR A 69 -6.02 -21.22 -15.15
N LEU A 70 -6.26 -20.47 -14.08
CA LEU A 70 -7.61 -20.08 -13.65
C LEU A 70 -8.34 -19.26 -14.71
N VAL A 71 -7.62 -18.39 -15.43
CA VAL A 71 -8.16 -17.68 -16.60
C VAL A 71 -8.52 -18.65 -17.73
N LYS A 72 -7.62 -19.59 -18.06
CA LYS A 72 -7.82 -20.58 -19.12
C LYS A 72 -9.06 -21.46 -18.89
N ILE A 73 -9.33 -21.84 -17.64
CA ILE A 73 -10.53 -22.65 -17.30
C ILE A 73 -11.79 -21.80 -17.05
N GLY A 74 -11.72 -20.48 -17.24
CA GLY A 74 -12.86 -19.57 -17.14
C GLY A 74 -13.27 -19.17 -15.73
N LEU A 75 -12.50 -19.53 -14.70
CA LEU A 75 -12.78 -19.11 -13.32
C LEU A 75 -12.42 -17.64 -13.06
N LEU A 76 -11.48 -17.09 -13.84
CA LEU A 76 -11.08 -15.68 -13.76
C LEU A 76 -11.13 -15.01 -15.14
N LYS A 77 -11.37 -13.70 -15.15
CA LYS A 77 -11.15 -12.86 -16.34
C LYS A 77 -9.71 -12.34 -16.34
N PHE A 78 -9.06 -12.40 -17.51
CA PHE A 78 -7.75 -11.82 -17.68
C PHE A 78 -7.79 -10.30 -17.40
N LYS A 79 -6.81 -9.81 -16.64
CA LYS A 79 -6.59 -8.39 -16.35
C LYS A 79 -5.11 -8.11 -16.41
N GLU A 80 -4.74 -7.06 -17.13
CA GLU A 80 -3.35 -6.64 -17.21
C GLU A 80 -2.84 -6.12 -15.86
N PRO A 81 -1.62 -6.52 -15.43
CA PRO A 81 -1.03 -6.07 -14.19
C PRO A 81 -0.58 -4.60 -14.30
N LYS A 82 -1.08 -3.72 -13.41
CA LYS A 82 -0.77 -2.27 -13.43
C LYS A 82 0.38 -1.85 -12.51
N TYR A 83 0.61 -2.57 -11.41
CA TYR A 83 1.52 -2.11 -10.34
C TYR A 83 2.67 -3.07 -10.09
N LEU A 84 2.39 -4.37 -9.96
CA LEU A 84 3.38 -5.43 -9.82
C LEU A 84 3.30 -6.29 -11.08
N ILE A 85 4.21 -6.04 -12.03
CA ILE A 85 4.27 -6.76 -13.30
C ILE A 85 5.03 -8.08 -13.08
N PRO A 86 4.36 -9.24 -13.18
CA PRO A 86 4.99 -10.55 -12.97
C PRO A 86 6.13 -10.81 -13.96
N LEU A 87 7.13 -11.58 -13.55
CA LEU A 87 8.30 -11.88 -14.41
C LEU A 87 7.87 -12.52 -15.72
N LEU A 88 6.97 -13.50 -15.63
CA LEU A 88 6.46 -14.24 -16.77
C LEU A 88 5.61 -13.36 -17.70
N TYR A 89 4.92 -12.34 -17.18
CA TYR A 89 4.21 -11.37 -18.04
C TYR A 89 5.20 -10.61 -18.94
N ARG A 90 6.37 -10.22 -18.41
CA ARG A 90 7.42 -9.52 -19.19
C ARG A 90 8.04 -10.38 -20.29
N LEU A 91 8.01 -11.70 -20.12
CA LEU A 91 8.49 -12.66 -21.12
C LEU A 91 7.43 -12.97 -22.19
N SER A 92 6.27 -12.30 -22.15
CA SER A 92 5.10 -12.66 -22.97
C SER A 92 4.77 -14.14 -22.83
N TYR A 93 4.83 -14.64 -21.58
CA TYR A 93 4.64 -16.05 -21.29
C TYR A 93 3.19 -16.48 -21.61
N GLU A 94 3.06 -17.58 -22.34
CA GLU A 94 1.76 -18.15 -22.69
C GLU A 94 1.58 -19.55 -22.10
N ILE A 95 0.51 -19.73 -21.32
CA ILE A 95 0.21 -21.00 -20.66
C ILE A 95 -0.17 -22.12 -21.63
N LYS A 96 -0.49 -21.81 -22.89
CA LYS A 96 -0.87 -22.81 -23.90
C LYS A 96 0.23 -23.85 -24.16
N HIS A 97 1.49 -23.45 -23.91
CA HIS A 97 2.67 -24.29 -24.10
C HIS A 97 3.18 -24.96 -22.81
N GLU A 98 2.47 -24.81 -21.69
CA GLU A 98 2.91 -25.36 -20.41
C GLU A 98 2.40 -26.78 -20.17
N SER A 99 3.26 -27.62 -19.57
CA SER A 99 2.87 -28.98 -19.24
C SER A 99 1.86 -29.03 -18.08
N LYS A 100 0.93 -29.98 -18.13
CA LYS A 100 -0.05 -30.19 -17.04
C LYS A 100 0.64 -30.43 -15.69
N PHE A 101 1.79 -31.12 -15.70
CA PHE A 101 2.60 -31.37 -14.51
C PHE A 101 3.17 -30.07 -13.91
N ASN A 102 3.71 -29.16 -14.73
CA ASN A 102 4.23 -27.89 -14.27
C ASN A 102 3.12 -26.99 -13.70
N ILE A 103 1.96 -26.95 -14.37
CA ILE A 103 0.78 -26.24 -13.86
C ILE A 103 0.34 -26.81 -12.51
N PHE A 104 0.21 -28.14 -12.40
CA PHE A 104 -0.18 -28.80 -11.16
C PHE A 104 0.79 -28.50 -10.02
N THR A 105 2.09 -28.56 -10.29
CA THR A 105 3.14 -28.23 -9.31
C THR A 105 3.01 -26.79 -8.81
N CYS A 106 2.77 -25.82 -9.72
CA CYS A 106 2.59 -24.42 -9.35
C CYS A 106 1.33 -24.19 -8.52
N VAL A 107 0.21 -24.81 -8.90
CA VAL A 107 -1.05 -24.74 -8.15
C VAL A 107 -0.88 -25.32 -6.75
N LEU A 108 -0.27 -26.51 -6.65
CA LEU A 108 -0.04 -27.18 -5.38
C LEU A 108 0.87 -26.32 -4.47
N PHE A 109 1.95 -25.77 -5.01
CA PHE A 109 2.83 -24.86 -4.29
C PHE A 109 2.10 -23.63 -3.75
N SER A 110 1.32 -22.93 -4.60
CA SER A 110 0.57 -21.73 -4.21
C SER A 110 -0.46 -22.04 -3.12
N ILE A 111 -1.16 -23.18 -3.20
CA ILE A 111 -2.13 -23.60 -2.18
C ILE A 111 -1.43 -23.95 -0.86
N THR A 112 -0.37 -24.76 -0.92
CA THR A 112 0.36 -25.22 0.28
C THR A 112 1.03 -24.06 1.01
N LEU A 113 1.60 -23.09 0.29
CA LEU A 113 2.20 -21.92 0.93
C LEU A 113 1.14 -21.07 1.64
N ARG A 114 0.01 -20.81 1.00
CA ARG A 114 -1.07 -20.00 1.58
C ARG A 114 -1.74 -20.70 2.77
N SER A 115 -1.94 -22.02 2.70
CA SER A 115 -2.48 -22.78 3.82
C SER A 115 -1.53 -22.80 5.01
N LEU A 116 -0.21 -22.96 4.79
CA LEU A 116 0.79 -22.86 5.86
C LEU A 116 0.80 -21.48 6.52
N ILE A 117 0.70 -20.40 5.74
CA ILE A 117 0.60 -19.04 6.29
C ILE A 117 -0.66 -18.92 7.16
N ILE A 118 -1.82 -19.34 6.66
CA ILE A 118 -3.08 -19.28 7.41
C ILE A 118 -2.98 -20.09 8.72
N VAL A 119 -2.46 -21.31 8.66
CA VAL A 119 -2.30 -22.18 9.85
C VAL A 119 -1.29 -21.57 10.83
N ALA A 120 -0.19 -20.97 10.36
CA ALA A 120 0.76 -20.25 11.20
C ALA A 120 0.08 -19.06 11.90
N PHE A 121 -0.77 -18.31 11.19
CA PHE A 121 -1.56 -17.24 11.80
C PHE A 121 -2.51 -17.77 12.88
N PHE A 122 -3.32 -18.79 12.58
CA PHE A 122 -4.22 -19.38 13.57
C PHE A 122 -3.47 -19.95 14.78
N THR A 123 -2.31 -20.56 14.56
CA THR A 123 -1.46 -21.08 15.63
C THR A 123 -0.96 -19.93 16.50
N GLY A 124 -0.38 -18.88 15.92
CA GLY A 124 0.13 -17.73 16.65
C GLY A 124 -0.93 -16.95 17.43
N PHE A 125 -2.18 -16.92 16.93
CA PHE A 125 -3.31 -16.37 17.69
C PHE A 125 -3.70 -17.28 18.86
N LYS A 126 -3.81 -18.60 18.63
CA LYS A 126 -4.24 -19.56 19.66
C LYS A 126 -3.20 -19.72 20.77
N THR A 127 -1.91 -19.64 20.45
CA THR A 127 -0.82 -19.79 21.43
C THR A 127 -0.50 -18.49 22.16
N GLY A 128 -1.14 -17.36 21.79
CA GLY A 128 -0.79 -16.05 22.34
C GLY A 128 0.56 -15.52 21.86
N LEU A 129 1.30 -16.26 21.02
CA LEU A 129 2.64 -15.88 20.54
C LEU A 129 2.65 -14.55 19.78
N PHE A 130 1.59 -14.24 19.03
CA PHE A 130 1.46 -12.91 18.42
C PHE A 130 1.16 -11.81 19.43
N GLN A 131 0.44 -12.12 20.50
CA GLN A 131 0.16 -11.16 21.55
C GLN A 131 1.43 -10.88 22.36
N GLU A 132 2.23 -11.90 22.68
CA GLU A 132 3.53 -11.76 23.33
C GLU A 132 4.51 -10.99 22.45
N LEU A 133 4.65 -11.35 21.17
CA LEU A 133 5.48 -10.60 20.22
C LEU A 133 5.01 -9.15 20.06
N TYR A 134 3.71 -8.91 20.06
CA TYR A 134 3.15 -7.55 20.01
C TYR A 134 3.48 -6.77 21.29
N ILE A 135 3.31 -7.37 22.48
CA ILE A 135 3.63 -6.74 23.76
C ILE A 135 5.13 -6.43 23.83
N ASP A 136 5.99 -7.40 23.52
CA ASP A 136 7.45 -7.24 23.48
C ASP A 136 7.88 -6.17 22.48
N PHE A 137 7.27 -6.17 21.30
CA PHE A 137 7.51 -5.14 20.30
C PHE A 137 7.09 -3.76 20.83
N THR A 138 5.89 -3.61 21.39
CA THR A 138 5.45 -2.33 21.96
C THR A 138 6.31 -1.85 23.14
N ASN A 139 6.84 -2.77 23.94
CA ASN A 139 7.74 -2.46 25.05
C ASN A 139 9.14 -2.07 24.58
N SER A 140 9.57 -2.56 23.41
CA SER A 140 10.86 -2.18 22.79
C SER A 140 10.78 -0.92 21.91
N LEU A 141 9.58 -0.40 21.65
CA LEU A 141 9.40 0.82 20.86
C LEU A 141 9.91 2.06 21.62
N ASN A 142 10.66 2.90 20.90
CA ASN A 142 11.16 4.17 21.43
C ASN A 142 9.98 5.13 21.75
N PRO A 143 9.90 5.70 22.97
CA PRO A 143 8.88 6.69 23.36
C PRO A 143 8.71 7.86 22.37
N PHE A 144 9.77 8.21 21.65
CA PHE A 144 9.76 9.22 20.60
C PHE A 144 8.82 8.87 19.43
N ILE A 145 8.74 7.59 19.04
CA ILE A 145 7.85 7.12 17.96
C ILE A 145 6.39 7.29 18.38
N PHE A 146 6.06 6.94 19.63
CA PHE A 146 4.73 7.15 20.19
C PHE A 146 4.34 8.63 20.23
N LEU A 147 5.29 9.51 20.57
CA LEU A 147 5.06 10.95 20.56
C LEU A 147 4.74 11.46 19.15
N ILE A 148 5.52 11.05 18.13
CA ILE A 148 5.28 11.43 16.73
C ILE A 148 3.90 10.94 16.27
N ILE A 149 3.52 9.70 16.58
CA ILE A 149 2.20 9.15 16.22
C ILE A 149 1.09 9.98 16.87
N LYS A 150 1.21 10.31 18.16
CA LYS A 150 0.21 11.14 18.87
C LYS A 150 0.07 12.52 18.24
N ILE A 151 1.18 13.19 17.94
CA ILE A 151 1.18 14.50 17.26
C ILE A 151 0.52 14.38 15.88
N SER A 152 0.83 13.31 15.13
CA SER A 152 0.21 13.04 13.83
C SER A 152 -1.30 12.90 13.93
N LEU A 153 -1.80 12.14 14.91
CA LEU A 153 -3.23 11.96 15.13
C LEU A 153 -3.94 13.27 15.52
N ILE A 154 -3.29 14.11 16.33
CA ILE A 154 -3.81 15.44 16.68
C ILE A 154 -3.93 16.32 15.42
N LEU A 155 -2.92 16.32 14.55
CA LEU A 155 -2.97 17.07 13.30
C LEU A 155 -4.06 16.57 12.35
N LEU A 156 -4.25 15.25 12.25
CA LEU A 156 -5.36 14.67 11.49
C LEU A 156 -6.71 15.11 12.07
N LEU A 157 -6.86 15.11 13.40
CA LEU A 157 -8.08 15.56 14.07
C LEU A 157 -8.36 17.04 13.78
N ILE A 158 -7.34 17.91 13.87
CA ILE A 158 -7.45 19.33 13.51
C ILE A 158 -7.93 19.46 12.06
N HIS A 159 -7.31 18.74 11.12
CA HIS A 159 -7.72 18.75 9.71
C HIS A 159 -9.20 18.36 9.53
N LEU A 160 -9.64 17.28 10.19
CA LEU A 160 -11.02 16.80 10.09
C LEU A 160 -12.03 17.77 10.71
N ILE A 161 -11.71 18.41 11.83
CA ILE A 161 -12.56 19.43 12.48
C ILE A 161 -12.68 20.68 11.62
N VAL A 162 -11.60 21.08 10.95
CA VAL A 162 -11.59 22.29 10.11
C VAL A 162 -12.28 22.06 8.75
N THR A 163 -12.26 20.83 8.23
CA THR A 163 -12.89 20.47 6.95
C THR A 163 -14.36 20.93 6.80
N PRO A 164 -15.28 20.68 7.76
CA PRO A 164 -16.65 21.19 7.65
C PRO A 164 -16.73 22.72 7.67
N ILE A 165 -15.81 23.40 8.36
CA ILE A 165 -15.77 24.87 8.38
C ILE A 165 -15.41 25.40 6.99
N ILE A 166 -14.40 24.82 6.33
CA ILE A 166 -14.07 25.13 4.93
C ILE A 166 -15.29 24.90 4.03
N LYS A 167 -15.94 23.74 4.16
CA LYS A 167 -17.10 23.38 3.35
C LYS A 167 -18.27 24.36 3.49
N PHE A 168 -18.68 24.68 4.71
CA PHE A 168 -19.89 25.47 4.92
C PHE A 168 -19.66 26.97 4.87
N LYS A 169 -18.44 27.44 5.19
CA LYS A 169 -18.12 28.86 5.24
C LYS A 169 -17.36 29.33 4.00
N VAL A 170 -16.23 28.71 3.68
CA VAL A 170 -15.34 29.18 2.59
C VAL A 170 -15.92 28.82 1.23
N ILE A 171 -16.28 27.56 1.01
CA ILE A 171 -16.84 27.10 -0.27
C ILE A 171 -18.16 27.81 -0.57
N LYS A 172 -19.06 27.90 0.42
CA LYS A 172 -20.34 28.61 0.26
C LYS A 172 -20.14 30.10 -0.06
N ASN A 173 -19.13 30.75 0.52
CA ASN A 173 -18.80 32.14 0.22
C ASN A 173 -18.30 32.30 -1.23
N LEU A 174 -17.51 31.35 -1.72
CA LEU A 174 -17.07 31.30 -3.12
C LEU A 174 -18.23 31.08 -4.09
N GLU A 175 -19.16 30.18 -3.76
CA GLU A 175 -20.37 29.92 -4.56
C GLU A 175 -21.26 31.17 -4.65
N LEU A 176 -21.50 31.85 -3.53
CA LEU A 176 -22.41 33.00 -3.46
C LEU A 176 -21.83 34.26 -4.12
N ASN A 177 -20.57 34.59 -3.83
CA ASN A 177 -20.00 35.89 -4.23
C ASN A 177 -19.26 35.84 -5.58
N TYR A 178 -18.81 34.66 -6.00
CA TYR A 178 -18.00 34.49 -7.21
C TYR A 178 -18.65 33.54 -8.23
N GLN A 179 -19.89 33.10 -7.99
CA GLN A 179 -20.66 32.19 -8.85
C GLN A 179 -19.92 30.89 -9.21
N ILE A 180 -19.02 30.45 -8.34
CA ILE A 180 -18.17 29.27 -8.59
C ILE A 180 -18.98 28.03 -8.25
N ILE A 181 -19.55 27.37 -9.27
CA ILE A 181 -20.24 26.10 -9.07
C ILE A 181 -19.19 24.99 -8.98
N ILE A 182 -18.86 24.56 -7.77
CA ILE A 182 -18.04 23.37 -7.55
C ILE A 182 -18.97 22.17 -7.76
N ASN A 183 -19.06 21.71 -9.01
CA ASN A 183 -19.84 20.53 -9.35
C ASN A 183 -19.48 19.36 -8.41
N LYS A 184 -20.51 18.66 -7.92
CA LYS A 184 -20.38 17.45 -7.09
C LYS A 184 -19.70 16.34 -7.89
N ILE A 185 -18.40 16.43 -8.08
CA ILE A 185 -17.58 15.30 -8.49
C ILE A 185 -17.63 14.32 -7.29
N PRO A 186 -17.85 13.01 -7.51
CA PRO A 186 -17.94 12.01 -6.43
C PRO A 186 -16.59 11.76 -5.71
N THR A 187 -15.63 12.68 -5.84
CA THR A 187 -14.41 12.66 -5.04
C THR A 187 -14.73 12.96 -3.57
N ARG A 188 -13.94 12.36 -2.67
CA ARG A 188 -14.09 12.53 -1.22
C ARG A 188 -14.11 14.02 -0.88
N THR A 189 -15.21 14.50 -0.28
CA THR A 189 -15.45 15.90 0.13
C THR A 189 -14.24 16.58 0.79
N SER A 190 -13.41 15.84 1.54
CA SER A 190 -12.20 16.35 2.17
C SER A 190 -11.11 16.78 1.19
N MET A 191 -10.96 16.09 0.05
CA MET A 191 -9.96 16.44 -0.97
C MET A 191 -10.34 17.75 -1.67
N ILE A 192 -11.63 17.95 -1.99
CA ILE A 192 -12.11 19.20 -2.58
C ILE A 192 -11.84 20.38 -1.62
N CYS A 193 -12.12 20.21 -0.33
CA CYS A 193 -11.85 21.24 0.68
C CYS A 193 -10.34 21.54 0.79
N LEU A 194 -9.49 20.52 0.66
CA LEU A 194 -8.04 20.66 0.72
C LEU A 194 -7.50 21.41 -0.51
N ASP A 195 -7.99 21.10 -1.70
CA ASP A 195 -7.55 21.75 -2.94
C ASP A 195 -7.96 23.23 -2.97
N ILE A 196 -9.15 23.55 -2.48
CA ILE A 196 -9.61 24.94 -2.30
C ILE A 196 -8.75 25.67 -1.28
N SER A 197 -8.46 25.02 -0.14
CA SER A 197 -7.59 25.61 0.89
C SER A 197 -6.19 25.88 0.34
N LYS A 198 -5.60 24.94 -0.42
CA LYS A 198 -4.32 25.13 -1.12
C LYS A 198 -4.35 26.31 -2.09
N TYR A 199 -5.40 26.40 -2.89
CA TYR A 199 -5.56 27.49 -3.86
C TYR A 199 -5.58 28.87 -3.19
N ILE A 200 -6.40 29.03 -2.15
CA ILE A 200 -6.53 30.31 -1.42
C ILE A 200 -5.19 30.70 -0.78
N ILE A 201 -4.49 29.76 -0.15
CA ILE A 201 -3.17 30.01 0.46
C ILE A 201 -2.15 30.42 -0.60
N HIS A 202 -2.11 29.70 -1.73
CA HIS A 202 -1.18 30.01 -2.81
C HIS A 202 -1.45 31.41 -3.37
N LYS A 203 -2.73 31.74 -3.62
CA LYS A 203 -3.12 33.06 -4.11
C LYS A 203 -2.77 34.17 -3.12
N PHE A 204 -2.90 33.91 -1.82
CA PHE A 204 -2.50 34.85 -0.77
C PHE A 204 -0.98 35.11 -0.79
N PHE A 205 -0.16 34.07 -0.93
CA PHE A 205 1.30 34.24 -1.03
C PHE A 205 1.74 34.93 -2.33
N GLU A 206 1.06 34.63 -3.45
CA GLU A 206 1.29 35.27 -4.75
C GLU A 206 0.99 36.79 -4.69
N GLU A 207 -0.19 37.16 -4.18
CA GLU A 207 -0.61 38.57 -4.09
C GLU A 207 0.27 39.39 -3.14
N ASN A 208 0.83 38.76 -2.10
CA ASN A 208 1.76 39.39 -1.16
C ASN A 208 3.23 39.32 -1.58
N LYS A 209 3.53 38.80 -2.79
CA LYS A 209 4.89 38.65 -3.34
C LYS A 209 5.85 37.84 -2.44
N ILE A 210 5.33 36.92 -1.63
CA ILE A 210 6.13 36.10 -0.72
C ILE A 210 6.80 34.93 -1.47
N PHE A 211 6.16 34.40 -2.51
CA PHE A 211 6.73 33.38 -3.41
C PHE A 211 6.48 33.74 -4.89
N LYS A 212 7.42 33.38 -5.78
CA LYS A 212 7.24 33.47 -7.24
C LYS A 212 6.37 32.30 -7.72
N ARG A 213 5.49 32.58 -8.69
CA ARG A 213 4.55 31.68 -9.35
C ARG A 213 5.27 30.52 -10.03
N ASN A 214 5.62 29.49 -9.26
CA ASN A 214 6.09 28.20 -9.75
C ASN A 214 5.47 27.17 -8.80
N PHE A 215 4.38 26.50 -9.19
CA PHE A 215 4.01 25.12 -8.84
C PHE A 215 2.51 24.86 -9.13
N TYR A 216 2.24 24.12 -10.22
CA TYR A 216 1.20 23.08 -10.37
C TYR A 216 -0.22 23.33 -9.81
N LEU A 217 -0.88 24.46 -10.13
CA LEU A 217 -2.31 24.66 -9.82
C LEU A 217 -3.13 25.20 -11.00
N ASP A 218 -2.65 25.04 -12.24
CA ASP A 218 -3.35 25.57 -13.43
C ASP A 218 -4.69 24.88 -13.73
N ASP A 219 -4.94 23.69 -13.15
CA ASP A 219 -6.13 22.86 -13.42
C ASP A 219 -7.29 22.97 -12.41
N LEU A 220 -7.23 23.85 -11.42
CA LEU A 220 -8.40 24.07 -10.56
C LEU A 220 -9.42 24.95 -11.27
N ILE A 221 -10.71 24.61 -11.15
CA ILE A 221 -11.86 25.41 -11.64
C ILE A 221 -11.73 26.90 -11.25
N LEU A 222 -11.05 27.17 -10.14
CA LEU A 222 -10.77 28.50 -9.60
C LEU A 222 -9.79 29.33 -10.44
N SER A 223 -8.89 28.72 -11.24
CA SER A 223 -7.93 29.44 -12.10
C SER A 223 -8.61 30.25 -13.21
N LYS A 224 -9.88 29.93 -13.52
CA LYS A 224 -10.72 30.62 -14.52
C LYS A 224 -11.55 31.77 -13.94
N THR A 225 -11.41 32.05 -12.64
CA THR A 225 -12.23 33.06 -11.93
C THR A 225 -11.39 34.26 -11.51
N SER A 226 -12.01 35.46 -11.44
CA SER A 226 -11.38 36.70 -10.96
C SER A 226 -11.21 36.76 -9.43
N TYR A 227 -11.02 35.61 -8.79
CA TYR A 227 -10.88 35.51 -7.34
C TYR A 227 -9.59 36.20 -6.87
N SER A 228 -9.71 37.05 -5.84
CA SER A 228 -8.59 37.70 -5.17
C SER A 228 -8.69 37.55 -3.65
N THR A 229 -7.56 37.27 -2.99
CA THR A 229 -7.52 37.11 -1.52
C THR A 229 -7.67 38.43 -0.77
N LYS A 230 -7.50 39.57 -1.45
CA LYS A 230 -7.81 40.90 -0.90
C LYS A 230 -9.28 41.07 -0.51
N ASN A 231 -10.17 40.33 -1.16
CA ASN A 231 -11.61 40.36 -0.91
C ASN A 231 -12.06 39.25 0.06
N GLU A 232 -11.12 38.50 0.64
CA GLU A 232 -11.38 37.40 1.56
C GLU A 232 -11.07 37.83 3.01
N THR A 233 -11.79 37.26 3.98
CA THR A 233 -11.50 37.57 5.39
C THR A 233 -10.20 36.91 5.83
N LYS A 234 -9.39 37.62 6.63
CA LYS A 234 -8.15 37.06 7.24
C LYS A 234 -8.42 35.73 7.96
N PHE A 235 -9.57 35.63 8.62
CA PHE A 235 -10.03 34.41 9.29
C PHE A 235 -10.13 33.22 8.32
N ASN A 236 -10.77 33.40 7.16
CA ASN A 236 -10.92 32.32 6.17
C ASN A 236 -9.57 31.90 5.59
N ILE A 237 -8.65 32.85 5.35
CA ILE A 237 -7.29 32.58 4.89
C ILE A 237 -6.53 31.74 5.93
N TYR A 238 -6.58 32.12 7.22
CA TYR A 238 -5.91 31.36 8.28
C TYR A 238 -6.51 29.96 8.49
N ILE A 239 -7.83 29.80 8.39
CA ILE A 239 -8.46 28.48 8.46
C ILE A 239 -8.03 27.60 7.28
N CYS A 240 -7.95 28.15 6.07
CA CYS A 240 -7.41 27.42 4.91
C CYS A 240 -5.96 27.00 5.18
N ALA A 241 -5.12 27.89 5.70
CA ALA A 241 -3.74 27.59 6.07
C ALA A 241 -3.65 26.44 7.08
N ILE A 242 -4.41 26.51 8.17
CA ILE A 242 -4.47 25.45 9.18
C ILE A 242 -4.93 24.13 8.55
N HIS A 243 -5.97 24.15 7.71
CA HIS A 243 -6.49 22.96 7.03
C HIS A 243 -5.44 22.27 6.15
N CYS A 244 -4.70 23.06 5.36
CA CYS A 244 -3.70 22.55 4.44
C CYS A 244 -2.45 22.04 5.17
N TYR A 245 -1.87 22.86 6.05
CA TYR A 245 -0.62 22.51 6.73
C TYR A 245 -0.81 21.38 7.74
N SER A 246 -1.95 21.30 8.43
CA SER A 246 -2.23 20.16 9.33
C SER A 246 -2.19 18.83 8.57
N PHE A 247 -2.74 18.77 7.35
CA PHE A 247 -2.70 17.56 6.53
C PHE A 247 -1.30 17.24 5.99
N ILE A 248 -0.57 18.24 5.51
CA ILE A 248 0.79 18.06 4.99
C ILE A 248 1.73 17.56 6.09
N ILE A 249 1.70 18.20 7.28
CA ILE A 249 2.54 17.82 8.41
C ILE A 249 2.12 16.44 8.94
N PHE A 250 0.81 16.13 9.00
CA PHE A 250 0.33 14.78 9.30
C PHE A 250 0.95 13.73 8.37
N LEU A 251 0.90 13.95 7.05
CA LEU A 251 1.46 13.01 6.07
C LEU A 251 2.97 12.81 6.24
N LEU A 252 3.71 13.88 6.53
CA LEU A 252 5.14 13.79 6.79
C LEU A 252 5.43 12.97 8.05
N LEU A 253 4.76 13.28 9.16
CA LEU A 253 5.00 12.63 10.44
C LEU A 253 4.54 11.17 10.46
N ILE A 254 3.42 10.83 9.80
CA ILE A 254 2.98 9.43 9.71
C ILE A 254 3.92 8.60 8.82
N SER A 255 4.44 9.19 7.74
CA SER A 255 5.42 8.53 6.88
C SER A 255 6.73 8.27 7.63
N LEU A 256 7.19 9.27 8.39
CA LEU A 256 8.36 9.14 9.28
C LEU A 256 8.13 8.04 10.33
N SER A 257 6.94 8.01 10.94
CA SER A 257 6.56 6.99 11.92
C SER A 257 6.60 5.59 11.34
N VAL A 258 6.08 5.38 10.13
CA VAL A 258 6.11 4.07 9.44
C VAL A 258 7.54 3.62 9.19
N ILE A 259 8.42 4.52 8.74
CA ILE A 259 9.84 4.21 8.52
C ILE A 259 10.52 3.80 9.84
N PHE A 260 10.32 4.57 10.91
CA PHE A 260 10.90 4.24 12.22
C PHE A 260 10.34 2.94 12.80
N LEU A 261 9.03 2.70 12.69
CA LEU A 261 8.41 1.44 13.10
C LEU A 261 8.99 0.25 12.34
N PHE A 262 9.24 0.40 11.04
CA PHE A 262 9.86 -0.64 10.23
C PHE A 262 11.31 -0.91 10.65
N ILE A 263 12.09 0.14 10.92
CA ILE A 263 13.46 0.02 11.43
C ILE A 263 13.47 -0.66 12.81
N CYS A 264 12.61 -0.23 13.74
CA CYS A 264 12.47 -0.87 15.05
C CYS A 264 12.05 -2.33 14.94
N PHE A 265 11.18 -2.67 13.99
CA PHE A 265 10.77 -4.05 13.75
C PHE A 265 11.94 -4.91 13.27
N ILE A 266 12.77 -4.41 12.35
CA ILE A 266 13.99 -5.11 11.92
C ILE A 266 14.93 -5.34 13.11
N PHE A 267 15.24 -4.30 13.88
CA PHE A 267 16.12 -4.42 15.05
C PHE A 267 15.56 -5.36 16.14
N PHE A 268 14.25 -5.39 16.33
CA PHE A 268 13.61 -6.32 17.26
C PHE A 268 13.77 -7.77 16.80
N MET A 269 13.61 -8.02 15.50
CA MET A 269 13.79 -9.36 14.91
C MET A 269 15.25 -9.80 14.90
N ASP A 270 16.21 -8.87 14.77
CA ASP A 270 17.66 -9.17 14.79
C ASP A 270 18.20 -9.45 16.21
N ASN A 271 17.53 -8.96 17.27
CA ASN A 271 17.95 -9.13 18.67
C ASN A 271 17.23 -10.29 19.41
N LYS A 272 16.34 -11.02 18.74
CA LYS A 272 15.69 -12.26 19.25
C LYS A 272 16.31 -13.49 18.60
#